data_AF-A0A2N3FZK7-F1
#
_entry.id   AF-A0A2N3FZK7-F1
#
_cell.length_a   1.000
_cell.length_b   1.000
_cell.length_c   1.000
_cell.angle_alpha   90.00
_cell.angle_beta   90.00
_cell.angle_gamma   90.00
#
_symmetry.space_group_name_H-M   'P 1'
#
loop_
_entity.id
_entity.type
_entity.pdbx_description
1 polymer ?
#
loop_
_entity_poly.entity_id
_entity_poly.type
_entity_poly.pdbx_seq_one_letter_code
_entity_poly.pdbx_strand_id
1 'polypeptide(L)'
;MGWTLTAIATRAGKAVGLRRRWTGPYAVAHAAGRAQRGPRPGADNLASRVYAHRLTKANTADRKALEAAHSQLAADAGVVERAVASGAPVAAVAALASMWQQLSPPDQAAVRNPVGRDSAGPVVWGTVPAKQMDGTTCGAAAVSMMIAMGDPFVALWVMTGRLCAGYAPREVMAASWHGPVKRTVEQRWHALQRAVHVTVTERALLGLPWPRSLGTPPWGARGAARFHGLRFRGAMVNDRDGSDMRVLIAHASAALRDGIPVLLYSSGDSKAGLQAVVPRHVVLLTRRIEGGFHVFEPGTGALHVLRDRQMSEATKPLAALGNWKRISWMVLPSPRVR
;
A
#
# COMPACT_ATOMS: atom_id res chain seq x y z
N MET A 1 -23.30 21.44 16.39
CA MET A 1 -22.38 21.25 15.24
C MET A 1 -21.36 20.18 15.61
N GLY A 2 -21.09 19.17 14.78
CA GLY A 2 -20.11 18.10 15.07
C GLY A 2 -18.70 18.48 14.61
N TRP A 3 -17.65 18.12 15.33
CA TRP A 3 -16.26 18.55 15.10
C TRP A 3 -15.31 17.37 15.26
N THR A 4 -14.49 17.04 14.28
CA THR A 4 -13.44 16.04 14.50
C THR A 4 -12.28 16.68 15.27
N LEU A 5 -11.69 15.97 16.24
CA LEU A 5 -10.35 16.26 16.79
C LEU A 5 -9.36 16.41 15.65
N THR A 6 -9.51 15.72 14.53
CA THR A 6 -8.69 15.95 13.33
C THR A 6 -8.86 17.35 12.75
N ALA A 7 -10.07 17.91 12.69
CA ALA A 7 -10.33 19.30 12.25
C ALA A 7 -9.77 20.33 13.24
N ILE A 8 -9.87 20.08 14.55
CA ILE A 8 -9.30 20.94 15.59
C ILE A 8 -7.76 20.81 15.63
N ALA A 9 -7.22 19.60 15.55
CA ALA A 9 -5.79 19.31 15.48
C ALA A 9 -5.17 19.74 14.14
N THR A 10 -5.92 19.81 13.04
CA THR A 10 -5.43 20.46 11.80
C THR A 10 -5.45 21.97 11.89
N ARG A 11 -6.44 22.57 12.57
CA ARG A 11 -6.43 24.01 12.88
C ARG A 11 -5.30 24.38 13.84
N ALA A 12 -5.04 23.57 14.87
CA ALA A 12 -3.90 23.74 15.77
C ALA A 12 -2.57 23.39 15.09
N GLY A 13 -2.53 22.35 14.25
CA GLY A 13 -1.36 21.93 13.48
C GLY A 13 -0.95 22.90 12.37
N LYS A 14 -1.82 23.84 11.96
CA LYS A 14 -1.42 25.02 11.16
C LYS A 14 -0.39 25.87 11.91
N ALA A 15 -0.48 25.96 13.24
CA ALA A 15 0.46 26.71 14.07
C ALA A 15 1.80 25.97 14.28
N VAL A 16 1.81 24.62 14.22
CA VAL A 16 2.99 23.78 14.50
C VAL A 16 3.68 23.25 13.22
N GLY A 17 3.34 23.77 12.02
CA GLY A 17 4.07 23.49 10.78
C GLY A 17 3.87 22.10 10.13
N LEU A 18 3.11 21.19 10.76
CA LEU A 18 2.86 19.83 10.26
C LEU A 18 2.10 19.78 8.91
N ARG A 19 1.37 20.84 8.55
CA ARG A 19 0.69 20.99 7.24
C ARG A 19 1.58 21.49 6.11
N ARG A 20 2.57 22.34 6.40
CA ARG A 20 3.15 23.27 5.41
C ARG A 20 3.85 22.61 4.22
N ARG A 21 4.30 21.36 4.32
CA ARG A 21 5.11 20.70 3.28
C ARG A 21 4.35 19.93 2.20
N TRP A 22 3.08 19.57 2.38
CA TRP A 22 2.33 18.81 1.36
C TRP A 22 1.22 19.61 0.68
N THR A 23 0.67 20.62 1.38
CA THR A 23 -0.26 21.61 0.84
C THR A 23 0.44 22.85 0.28
N GLY A 24 1.78 22.88 0.26
CA GLY A 24 2.54 23.99 -0.30
C GLY A 24 2.28 24.15 -1.81
N PRO A 25 2.20 25.39 -2.35
CA PRO A 25 1.80 25.63 -3.75
C PRO A 25 2.58 24.80 -4.77
N TYR A 26 3.90 24.69 -4.61
CA TYR A 26 4.74 23.87 -5.48
C TYR A 26 4.37 22.37 -5.42
N ALA A 27 4.21 21.82 -4.22
CA ALA A 27 3.88 20.40 -4.06
C ALA A 27 2.51 20.07 -4.67
N VAL A 28 1.55 20.99 -4.54
CA VAL A 28 0.21 20.88 -5.13
C VAL A 28 0.29 20.95 -6.65
N ALA A 29 0.93 21.98 -7.20
CA ALA A 29 1.06 22.17 -8.64
C ALA A 29 1.79 21.00 -9.30
N HIS A 30 2.88 20.52 -8.68
CA HIS A 30 3.62 19.35 -9.16
C HIS A 30 2.77 18.08 -9.14
N ALA A 31 2.03 17.82 -8.05
CA ALA A 31 1.13 16.66 -7.98
C ALA A 31 -0.01 16.75 -8.99
N ALA A 32 -0.64 17.92 -9.13
CA ALA A 32 -1.71 18.16 -10.10
C ALA A 32 -1.21 17.98 -11.54
N GLY A 33 -0.05 18.56 -11.87
CA GLY A 33 0.57 18.41 -13.18
C GLY A 33 0.93 16.95 -13.51
N ARG A 34 1.34 16.16 -12.51
CA ARG A 34 1.54 14.70 -12.70
C ARG A 34 0.21 13.96 -12.85
N ALA A 35 -0.81 14.31 -12.08
CA ALA A 35 -2.12 13.66 -12.14
C ALA A 35 -2.82 13.91 -13.49
N GLN A 36 -2.69 15.11 -14.07
CA GLN A 36 -3.35 15.52 -15.31
C GLN A 36 -2.82 14.82 -16.57
N ARG A 37 -1.59 14.32 -16.58
CA ARG A 37 -0.99 13.67 -17.76
C ARG A 37 -1.58 12.28 -18.09
N GLY A 38 -2.77 11.92 -17.57
CA GLY A 38 -3.47 10.62 -17.79
C GLY A 38 -2.82 9.40 -17.09
N PRO A 39 -3.31 8.16 -17.23
CA PRO A 39 -2.51 6.99 -16.90
C PRO A 39 -1.23 6.99 -17.75
N ARG A 40 -0.08 6.53 -17.21
CA ARG A 40 1.05 6.27 -18.11
C ARG A 40 0.77 5.04 -18.95
N PRO A 41 1.16 5.04 -20.24
CA PRO A 41 1.22 3.82 -21.03
C PRO A 41 2.02 2.74 -20.28
N GLY A 42 1.64 1.48 -20.45
CA GLY A 42 2.25 0.34 -19.76
C GLY A 42 3.78 0.39 -19.81
N ALA A 43 4.41 0.07 -18.67
CA ALA A 43 5.86 0.02 -18.42
C ALA A 43 6.62 1.30 -18.03
N ASP A 44 6.03 2.51 -17.92
CA ASP A 44 6.74 3.68 -17.29
C ASP A 44 6.22 3.97 -15.86
N ASN A 45 6.35 3.01 -14.94
CA ASN A 45 6.02 3.21 -13.53
C ASN A 45 7.29 3.36 -12.67
N LEU A 46 7.16 3.43 -11.35
CA LEU A 46 8.34 3.51 -10.50
C LEU A 46 9.23 2.28 -10.60
N ALA A 47 8.66 1.07 -10.68
CA ALA A 47 9.41 -0.17 -10.73
C ALA A 47 10.32 -0.23 -11.96
N SER A 48 9.79 0.09 -13.15
CA SER A 48 10.57 0.08 -14.39
C SER A 48 11.70 1.11 -14.39
N ARG A 49 11.49 2.29 -13.82
CA ARG A 49 12.57 3.30 -13.66
C ARG A 49 13.64 2.87 -12.68
N VAL A 50 13.26 2.23 -11.57
CA VAL A 50 14.23 1.68 -10.60
C VAL A 50 15.00 0.53 -11.23
N TYR A 51 14.33 -0.33 -12.01
CA TYR A 51 14.95 -1.40 -12.79
C TYR A 51 15.99 -0.85 -13.78
N ALA A 52 15.59 0.11 -14.63
CA ALA A 52 16.49 0.75 -15.58
C ALA A 52 17.70 1.38 -14.88
N HIS A 53 17.48 2.09 -13.76
CA HIS A 53 18.57 2.65 -12.98
C HIS A 53 19.51 1.57 -12.41
N ARG A 54 18.97 0.47 -11.88
CA ARG A 54 19.76 -0.68 -11.39
C ARG A 54 20.60 -1.31 -12.50
N LEU A 55 20.06 -1.48 -13.70
CA LEU A 55 20.82 -1.97 -14.85
C LEU A 55 22.04 -1.07 -15.17
N THR A 56 21.86 0.26 -15.16
CA THR A 56 22.97 1.19 -15.42
C THR A 56 24.08 1.17 -14.36
N LYS A 57 23.78 0.66 -13.15
CA LYS A 57 24.71 0.59 -12.02
C LYS A 57 25.26 -0.81 -11.77
N ALA A 58 24.70 -1.84 -12.41
CA ALA A 58 25.12 -3.22 -12.24
C ALA A 58 26.46 -3.48 -12.95
N ASN A 59 27.25 -4.41 -12.41
CA ASN A 59 28.39 -4.96 -13.15
C ASN A 59 27.88 -5.80 -14.35
N THR A 60 28.79 -6.20 -15.25
CA THR A 60 28.44 -6.94 -16.47
C THR A 60 27.67 -8.24 -16.21
N ALA A 61 28.05 -9.00 -15.18
CA ALA A 61 27.42 -10.28 -14.87
C ALA A 61 25.98 -10.09 -14.34
N ASP A 62 25.81 -9.19 -13.37
CA ASP A 62 24.51 -8.87 -12.79
C ASP A 62 23.57 -8.26 -13.83
N ARG A 63 24.07 -7.37 -14.69
CA ARG A 63 23.29 -6.78 -15.78
C ARG A 63 22.75 -7.86 -16.71
N LYS A 64 23.63 -8.78 -17.17
CA LYS A 64 23.23 -9.89 -18.04
C LYS A 64 22.19 -10.80 -17.38
N ALA A 65 22.36 -11.10 -16.09
CA ALA A 65 21.40 -11.92 -15.34
C ALA A 65 20.02 -11.24 -15.23
N LEU A 66 19.98 -9.93 -14.97
CA LEU A 66 18.72 -9.16 -14.89
C LEU A 66 18.03 -9.05 -16.27
N GLU A 67 18.78 -8.77 -17.33
CA GLU A 67 18.27 -8.71 -18.71
C GLU A 67 17.71 -10.08 -19.17
N ALA A 68 18.40 -11.17 -18.84
CA ALA A 68 17.95 -12.52 -19.11
C ALA A 68 16.67 -12.86 -18.34
N ALA A 69 16.62 -12.53 -17.04
CA ALA A 69 15.43 -12.73 -16.22
C ALA A 69 14.21 -11.96 -16.76
N HIS A 70 14.41 -10.68 -17.15
CA HIS A 70 13.37 -9.82 -17.73
C HIS A 70 12.84 -10.41 -19.05
N SER A 71 13.75 -10.84 -19.93
CA SER A 71 13.42 -11.45 -21.23
C SER A 71 12.71 -12.79 -21.08
N GLN A 72 13.10 -13.61 -20.11
CA GLN A 72 12.48 -14.92 -19.83
C GLN A 72 11.01 -14.81 -19.42
N LEU A 73 10.63 -13.72 -18.74
CA LEU A 73 9.25 -13.49 -18.33
C LEU A 73 8.38 -12.85 -19.43
N ALA A 74 8.99 -12.26 -20.45
CA ALA A 74 8.31 -11.68 -21.61
C ALA A 74 7.11 -10.80 -21.23
N ALA A 75 5.88 -11.26 -21.46
CA ALA A 75 4.64 -10.55 -21.10
C ALA A 75 4.53 -10.19 -19.61
N ASP A 76 5.24 -10.92 -18.75
CA ASP A 76 5.27 -10.74 -17.30
C ASP A 76 6.51 -10.00 -16.79
N ALA A 77 7.28 -9.37 -17.68
CA ALA A 77 8.54 -8.71 -17.30
C ALA A 77 8.38 -7.64 -16.20
N GLY A 78 7.18 -7.07 -16.03
CA GLY A 78 6.86 -6.18 -14.90
C GLY A 78 6.98 -6.84 -13.52
N VAL A 79 6.95 -8.18 -13.42
CA VAL A 79 7.26 -8.92 -12.20
C VAL A 79 8.75 -8.82 -11.88
N VAL A 80 9.64 -8.94 -12.88
CA VAL A 80 11.09 -8.77 -12.71
C VAL A 80 11.41 -7.34 -12.29
N GLU A 81 10.79 -6.35 -12.92
CA GLU A 81 10.97 -4.94 -12.57
C GLU A 81 10.62 -4.67 -11.12
N ARG A 82 9.50 -5.20 -10.62
CA ARG A 82 9.11 -5.09 -9.21
C ARG A 82 10.06 -5.85 -8.29
N ALA A 83 10.52 -7.03 -8.67
CA ALA A 83 11.48 -7.82 -7.89
C ALA A 83 12.84 -7.11 -7.74
N VAL A 84 13.33 -6.48 -8.80
CA VAL A 84 14.54 -5.64 -8.74
C VAL A 84 14.28 -4.39 -7.91
N ALA A 85 13.12 -3.76 -8.10
CA ALA A 85 12.76 -2.52 -7.40
C ALA A 85 12.50 -2.73 -5.91
N SER A 86 12.06 -3.91 -5.46
CA SER A 86 11.95 -4.27 -4.03
C SER A 86 13.33 -4.30 -3.34
N GLY A 87 14.39 -4.42 -4.14
CA GLY A 87 15.77 -4.46 -3.67
C GLY A 87 16.30 -5.87 -3.46
N ALA A 88 15.60 -6.88 -3.97
CA ALA A 88 16.03 -8.27 -3.86
C ALA A 88 17.41 -8.51 -4.51
N PRO A 89 18.17 -9.51 -4.01
CA PRO A 89 19.42 -9.95 -4.64
C PRO A 89 19.19 -10.46 -6.07
N VAL A 90 20.17 -10.25 -6.97
CA VAL A 90 20.11 -10.71 -8.37
C VAL A 90 19.84 -12.21 -8.46
N ALA A 91 20.46 -13.01 -7.59
CA ALA A 91 20.23 -14.46 -7.51
C ALA A 91 18.75 -14.82 -7.23
N ALA A 92 18.07 -14.07 -6.36
CA ALA A 92 16.66 -14.29 -6.07
C ALA A 92 15.77 -13.92 -7.27
N VAL A 93 16.11 -12.84 -7.98
CA VAL A 93 15.41 -12.40 -9.20
C VAL A 93 15.56 -13.44 -10.31
N ALA A 94 16.78 -13.94 -10.53
CA ALA A 94 17.05 -15.00 -11.51
C ALA A 94 16.32 -16.30 -11.15
N ALA A 95 16.32 -16.69 -9.87
CA ALA A 95 15.59 -17.87 -9.40
C ALA A 95 14.07 -17.73 -9.57
N LEU A 96 13.50 -16.54 -9.32
CA LEU A 96 12.09 -16.24 -9.61
C LEU A 96 11.79 -16.43 -11.10
N ALA A 97 12.65 -15.90 -11.97
CA ALA A 97 12.46 -16.01 -13.41
C ALA A 97 12.51 -17.46 -13.89
N SER A 98 13.48 -18.23 -13.39
CA SER A 98 13.63 -19.65 -13.73
C SER A 98 12.44 -20.51 -13.28
N MET A 99 11.85 -20.22 -12.13
CA MET A 99 10.69 -21.00 -11.65
C MET A 99 9.35 -20.55 -12.23
N TRP A 100 9.28 -19.40 -12.92
CA TRP A 100 8.02 -18.76 -13.30
C TRP A 100 7.10 -19.69 -14.08
N GLN A 101 7.64 -20.42 -15.07
CA GLN A 101 6.88 -21.36 -15.91
C GLN A 101 6.43 -22.63 -15.16
N GLN A 102 6.97 -22.89 -13.97
CA GLN A 102 6.58 -24.00 -13.11
C GLN A 102 5.49 -23.60 -12.11
N LEU A 103 5.15 -22.32 -12.03
CA LEU A 103 4.03 -21.84 -11.21
C LEU A 103 2.72 -22.14 -11.92
N SER A 104 1.69 -22.48 -11.15
CA SER A 104 0.35 -22.60 -11.70
C SER A 104 -0.16 -21.24 -12.20
N PRO A 105 -1.07 -21.18 -13.19
CA PRO A 105 -1.63 -19.91 -13.64
C PRO A 105 -2.24 -19.05 -12.51
N PRO A 106 -2.94 -19.62 -11.50
CA PRO A 106 -3.39 -18.86 -10.32
C PRO A 106 -2.25 -18.26 -9.50
N ASP A 107 -1.13 -18.97 -9.32
CA ASP A 107 0.04 -18.46 -8.59
C ASP A 107 0.69 -17.31 -9.37
N GLN A 108 0.89 -17.48 -10.68
CA GLN A 108 1.41 -16.42 -11.55
C GLN A 108 0.53 -15.18 -11.50
N ALA A 109 -0.79 -15.34 -11.58
CA ALA A 109 -1.74 -14.24 -11.53
C ALA A 109 -1.67 -13.47 -10.21
N ALA A 110 -1.63 -14.17 -9.08
CA ALA A 110 -1.52 -13.55 -7.76
C ALA A 110 -0.16 -12.85 -7.54
N VAL A 111 0.94 -13.40 -8.07
CA VAL A 111 2.25 -12.73 -8.02
C VAL A 111 2.24 -11.50 -8.94
N ARG A 112 1.71 -11.61 -10.16
CA ARG A 112 1.60 -10.52 -11.15
C ARG A 112 0.77 -9.36 -10.61
N ASN A 113 -0.38 -9.66 -10.02
CA ASN A 113 -1.30 -8.67 -9.49
C ASN A 113 -1.93 -9.18 -8.19
N PRO A 114 -1.36 -8.84 -7.02
CA PRO A 114 -1.88 -9.26 -5.71
C PRO A 114 -3.33 -8.87 -5.41
N VAL A 115 -3.83 -7.76 -5.97
CA VAL A 115 -5.25 -7.39 -5.84
C VAL A 115 -6.12 -8.14 -6.85
N GLY A 116 -5.50 -8.90 -7.76
CA GLY A 116 -6.07 -9.88 -8.68
C GLY A 116 -6.88 -9.30 -9.84
N ARG A 117 -7.27 -8.02 -9.75
CA ARG A 117 -8.39 -7.51 -10.53
C ARG A 117 -8.24 -6.03 -10.87
N ASP A 118 -8.83 -5.68 -12.02
CA ASP A 118 -8.90 -4.31 -12.51
C ASP A 118 -10.27 -3.67 -12.28
N SER A 119 -11.18 -4.34 -11.57
CA SER A 119 -12.54 -3.87 -11.26
C SER A 119 -12.95 -4.23 -9.82
N ALA A 120 -14.01 -3.58 -9.31
CA ALA A 120 -14.53 -3.81 -7.96
C ALA A 120 -15.09 -5.22 -7.73
N GLY A 121 -14.99 -5.74 -6.50
CA GLY A 121 -15.48 -7.04 -6.03
C GLY A 121 -14.41 -7.80 -5.21
N PRO A 122 -14.57 -9.10 -4.94
CA PRO A 122 -13.69 -9.86 -4.05
C PRO A 122 -12.22 -9.86 -4.50
N VAL A 123 -11.30 -9.81 -3.54
CA VAL A 123 -9.86 -10.02 -3.72
C VAL A 123 -9.50 -11.32 -3.03
N VAL A 124 -8.82 -12.20 -3.75
CA VAL A 124 -8.51 -13.55 -3.28
C VAL A 124 -7.04 -13.90 -3.53
N TRP A 125 -6.49 -14.68 -2.61
CA TRP A 125 -5.26 -15.44 -2.77
C TRP A 125 -5.63 -16.86 -3.19
N GLY A 126 -5.66 -17.13 -4.49
CA GLY A 126 -6.24 -18.36 -5.02
C GLY A 126 -7.74 -18.39 -4.76
N THR A 127 -8.18 -19.25 -3.84
CA THR A 127 -9.59 -19.33 -3.38
C THR A 127 -9.82 -18.66 -2.03
N VAL A 128 -8.76 -18.20 -1.36
CA VAL A 128 -8.86 -17.63 -0.01
C VAL A 128 -9.11 -16.13 -0.08
N PRO A 129 -10.15 -15.58 0.56
CA PRO A 129 -10.36 -14.14 0.62
C PRO A 129 -9.17 -13.40 1.25
N ALA A 130 -8.74 -12.30 0.64
CA ALA A 130 -7.72 -11.41 1.18
C ALA A 130 -8.32 -10.51 2.29
N LYS A 131 -8.96 -11.12 3.29
CA LYS A 131 -9.65 -10.43 4.38
C LYS A 131 -8.72 -10.23 5.59
N GLN A 132 -8.97 -9.19 6.37
CA GLN A 132 -8.32 -8.99 7.66
C GLN A 132 -8.67 -10.13 8.63
N MET A 133 -7.75 -10.50 9.51
CA MET A 133 -7.97 -11.58 10.48
C MET A 133 -9.05 -11.23 11.51
N ASP A 134 -9.08 -9.97 11.96
CA ASP A 134 -9.95 -9.47 13.02
C ASP A 134 -10.20 -7.96 12.86
N GLY A 135 -11.11 -7.41 13.68
CA GLY A 135 -11.52 -6.01 13.61
C GLY A 135 -10.43 -4.96 13.91
N THR A 136 -9.22 -5.38 14.32
CA THR A 136 -8.09 -4.48 14.63
C THR A 136 -6.97 -4.55 13.59
N THR A 137 -7.03 -5.51 12.66
CA THR A 137 -5.95 -5.80 11.71
C THR A 137 -6.15 -5.15 10.34
N CYS A 138 -7.12 -4.25 10.17
CA CYS A 138 -7.34 -3.52 8.92
C CYS A 138 -6.07 -2.84 8.38
N GLY A 139 -5.34 -2.12 9.23
CA GLY A 139 -4.09 -1.46 8.85
C GLY A 139 -2.98 -2.44 8.50
N ALA A 140 -2.85 -3.54 9.26
CA ALA A 140 -1.87 -4.57 8.96
C ALA A 140 -2.16 -5.26 7.62
N ALA A 141 -3.42 -5.60 7.34
CA ALA A 141 -3.84 -6.18 6.07
C ALA A 141 -3.62 -5.22 4.89
N ALA A 142 -3.95 -3.93 5.03
CA ALA A 142 -3.70 -2.93 3.99
C ALA A 142 -2.20 -2.74 3.72
N VAL A 143 -1.36 -2.69 4.76
CA VAL A 143 0.10 -2.61 4.62
C VAL A 143 0.68 -3.89 4.00
N SER A 144 0.22 -5.07 4.42
CA SER A 144 0.64 -6.36 3.83
C SER A 144 0.31 -6.44 2.35
N MET A 145 -0.88 -6.01 1.93
CA MET A 145 -1.27 -5.94 0.53
C MET A 145 -0.38 -4.98 -0.26
N MET A 146 -0.12 -3.78 0.29
CA MET A 146 0.81 -2.81 -0.30
C MET A 146 2.21 -3.39 -0.50
N ILE A 147 2.73 -4.12 0.48
CA ILE A 147 4.04 -4.77 0.40
C ILE A 147 4.02 -5.84 -0.69
N ALA A 148 3.01 -6.70 -0.73
CA ALA A 148 2.88 -7.72 -1.77
C ALA A 148 2.77 -7.11 -3.17
N MET A 149 2.08 -5.97 -3.33
CA MET A 149 2.01 -5.23 -4.60
C MET A 149 3.39 -4.72 -5.05
N GLY A 150 4.27 -4.36 -4.12
CA GLY A 150 5.62 -3.85 -4.42
C GLY A 150 6.72 -4.91 -4.43
N ASP A 151 6.49 -6.06 -3.82
CA ASP A 151 7.46 -7.14 -3.68
C ASP A 151 6.84 -8.50 -4.09
N PRO A 152 7.14 -8.98 -5.32
CA PRO A 152 6.64 -10.25 -5.84
C PRO A 152 7.00 -11.46 -4.96
N PHE A 153 8.09 -11.41 -4.20
CA PHE A 153 8.48 -12.52 -3.32
C PHE A 153 7.53 -12.68 -2.14
N VAL A 154 6.92 -11.59 -1.67
CA VAL A 154 5.89 -11.66 -0.61
C VAL A 154 4.62 -12.31 -1.15
N ALA A 155 4.17 -11.90 -2.35
CA ALA A 155 3.01 -12.52 -2.99
C ALA A 155 3.24 -14.01 -3.30
N LEU A 156 4.43 -14.36 -3.81
CA LEU A 156 4.82 -15.73 -4.09
C LEU A 156 4.81 -16.58 -2.82
N TRP A 157 5.35 -16.06 -1.72
CA TRP A 157 5.34 -16.77 -0.44
C TRP A 157 3.92 -16.95 0.10
N VAL A 158 3.05 -15.94 0.04
CA VAL A 158 1.65 -16.10 0.47
C VAL A 158 0.95 -17.20 -0.33
N MET A 159 1.14 -17.24 -1.65
CA MET A 159 0.48 -18.21 -2.53
C MET A 159 1.05 -19.63 -2.45
N THR A 160 2.37 -19.76 -2.37
CA THR A 160 3.03 -21.06 -2.56
C THR A 160 3.84 -21.52 -1.35
N GLY A 161 4.20 -20.60 -0.44
CA GLY A 161 5.15 -20.84 0.65
C GLY A 161 6.61 -20.92 0.18
N ARG A 162 6.89 -20.74 -1.11
CA ARG A 162 8.23 -20.86 -1.68
C ARG A 162 9.06 -19.59 -1.45
N LEU A 163 10.37 -19.78 -1.38
CA LEU A 163 11.39 -18.74 -1.40
C LEU A 163 12.28 -18.95 -2.63
N CYS A 164 12.87 -17.87 -3.16
CA CYS A 164 13.76 -17.93 -4.33
C CYS A 164 15.20 -17.74 -3.88
N ALA A 165 16.08 -18.71 -4.16
CA ALA A 165 17.49 -18.68 -3.74
C ALA A 165 17.68 -18.37 -2.24
N GLY A 166 16.81 -18.91 -1.38
CA GLY A 166 16.83 -18.67 0.06
C GLY A 166 16.45 -17.25 0.50
N TYR A 167 16.13 -16.34 -0.43
CA TYR A 167 15.75 -14.97 -0.10
C TYR A 167 14.35 -14.92 0.50
N ALA A 168 14.25 -14.42 1.73
CA ALA A 168 13.01 -14.11 2.41
C ALA A 168 12.91 -12.60 2.66
N PRO A 169 11.91 -11.91 2.11
CA PRO A 169 11.59 -10.54 2.52
C PRO A 169 11.41 -10.45 4.03
N ARG A 170 11.73 -9.30 4.63
CA ARG A 170 11.74 -9.13 6.10
C ARG A 170 10.41 -9.53 6.74
N GLU A 171 9.31 -9.15 6.13
CA GLU A 171 7.96 -9.44 6.62
C GLU A 171 7.64 -10.94 6.53
N VAL A 172 8.13 -11.62 5.48
CA VAL A 172 8.04 -13.08 5.32
C VAL A 172 8.89 -13.79 6.37
N MET A 173 10.11 -13.30 6.63
CA MET A 173 10.98 -13.83 7.67
C MET A 173 10.33 -13.69 9.06
N ALA A 174 9.80 -12.50 9.38
CA ALA A 174 9.08 -12.26 10.62
C ALA A 174 7.81 -13.14 10.76
N ALA A 175 7.06 -13.34 9.68
CA ALA A 175 5.91 -14.22 9.67
C ALA A 175 6.30 -15.70 9.82
N SER A 176 7.47 -16.10 9.30
CA SER A 176 7.98 -17.47 9.36
C SER A 176 8.51 -17.83 10.76
N TRP A 177 8.96 -16.86 11.54
CA TRP A 177 9.49 -17.07 12.89
C TRP A 177 8.44 -17.62 13.89
N HIS A 178 7.15 -17.33 13.69
CA HIS A 178 6.09 -17.64 14.67
C HIS A 178 5.16 -18.81 14.28
N GLY A 179 5.69 -20.00 13.98
CA GLY A 179 4.91 -21.24 13.85
C GLY A 179 5.34 -22.20 12.72
N PRO A 180 4.65 -23.35 12.55
CA PRO A 180 5.12 -24.48 11.73
C PRO A 180 5.24 -24.18 10.23
N VAL A 181 6.15 -24.92 9.57
CA VAL A 181 6.66 -24.73 8.19
C VAL A 181 5.61 -24.91 7.09
N LYS A 182 4.54 -25.68 7.32
CA LYS A 182 3.46 -25.91 6.34
C LYS A 182 2.24 -25.09 6.70
N ARG A 183 2.18 -23.87 6.18
CA ARG A 183 0.99 -23.01 6.28
C ARG A 183 0.18 -23.07 5.00
N THR A 184 -1.14 -23.22 5.10
CA THR A 184 -2.05 -22.95 3.96
C THR A 184 -1.92 -21.50 3.49
N VAL A 185 -2.48 -21.16 2.32
CA VAL A 185 -2.52 -19.78 1.83
C VAL A 185 -3.12 -18.83 2.87
N GLU A 186 -4.24 -19.22 3.49
CA GLU A 186 -4.89 -18.47 4.56
C GLU A 186 -3.97 -18.27 5.77
N GLN A 187 -3.33 -19.35 6.24
CA GLN A 187 -2.43 -19.28 7.39
C GLN A 187 -1.20 -18.39 7.11
N ARG A 188 -0.69 -18.36 5.89
CA ARG A 188 0.41 -17.45 5.48
C ARG A 188 -0.05 -16.00 5.39
N TRP A 189 -1.22 -15.76 4.80
CA TRP A 189 -1.82 -14.43 4.78
C TRP A 189 -2.05 -13.89 6.20
N HIS A 190 -2.57 -14.71 7.10
CA HIS A 190 -2.76 -14.37 8.51
C HIS A 190 -1.41 -14.17 9.24
N ALA A 191 -0.41 -15.01 8.99
CA ALA A 191 0.92 -14.86 9.60
C ALA A 191 1.59 -13.54 9.17
N LEU A 192 1.46 -13.17 7.88
CA LEU A 192 1.96 -11.89 7.37
C LEU A 192 1.28 -10.72 8.07
N GLN A 193 -0.05 -10.74 8.18
CA GLN A 193 -0.79 -9.70 8.92
C GLN A 193 -0.34 -9.59 10.37
N ARG A 194 -0.12 -10.70 11.09
CA ARG A 194 0.36 -10.65 12.49
C ARG A 194 1.75 -10.02 12.58
N ALA A 195 2.68 -10.41 11.72
CA ALA A 195 4.04 -9.87 11.72
C ALA A 195 4.04 -8.35 11.44
N VAL A 196 3.22 -7.92 10.47
CA VAL A 196 3.03 -6.49 10.18
C VAL A 196 2.32 -5.78 11.34
N HIS A 197 1.30 -6.40 11.96
CA HIS A 197 0.58 -5.81 13.09
C HIS A 197 1.50 -5.55 14.29
N VAL A 198 2.39 -6.48 14.61
CA VAL A 198 3.44 -6.27 15.61
C VAL A 198 4.30 -5.07 15.22
N THR A 199 4.81 -5.04 13.99
CA THR A 199 5.70 -3.97 13.51
C THR A 199 5.05 -2.57 13.59
N VAL A 200 3.77 -2.46 13.23
CA VAL A 200 3.06 -1.16 13.23
C VAL A 200 2.61 -0.71 14.61
N THR A 201 2.64 -1.59 15.62
CA THR A 201 2.21 -1.26 16.99
C THR A 201 3.35 -1.18 18.00
N GLU A 202 4.44 -1.95 17.85
CA GLU A 202 5.45 -2.18 18.89
C GLU A 202 6.15 -0.92 19.42
N ARG A 203 6.38 0.09 18.57
CA ARG A 203 7.07 1.34 18.94
C ARG A 203 6.31 2.59 18.50
N ALA A 204 5.00 2.48 18.47
CA ALA A 204 4.14 3.51 17.90
C ALA A 204 3.82 4.64 18.90
N LEU A 205 4.00 4.50 20.21
CA LEU A 205 3.72 5.58 21.16
C LEU A 205 5.00 6.08 21.83
N LEU A 206 5.74 6.98 21.18
CA LEU A 206 7.02 7.51 21.70
C LEU A 206 8.03 6.41 22.07
N GLY A 207 8.09 5.35 21.26
CA GLY A 207 8.93 4.18 21.52
C GLY A 207 8.25 3.06 22.31
N LEU A 208 7.07 3.30 22.88
CA LEU A 208 6.25 2.28 23.56
C LEU A 208 5.25 1.60 22.61
N PRO A 209 4.72 0.41 22.98
CA PRO A 209 3.68 -0.26 22.22
C PRO A 209 2.38 0.56 22.18
N TRP A 210 1.80 0.66 21.00
CA TRP A 210 0.43 1.13 20.81
C TRP A 210 -0.56 0.03 21.24
N PRO A 211 -1.66 0.36 21.94
CA PRO A 211 -2.67 -0.62 22.31
C PRO A 211 -3.24 -1.31 21.06
N ARG A 212 -3.01 -2.62 20.92
CA ARG A 212 -3.44 -3.39 19.74
C ARG A 212 -4.96 -3.36 19.52
N SER A 213 -5.73 -3.20 20.59
CA SER A 213 -7.20 -3.04 20.54
C SER A 213 -7.66 -1.79 19.79
N LEU A 214 -6.77 -0.80 19.62
CA LEU A 214 -7.04 0.42 18.85
C LEU A 214 -6.61 0.29 17.38
N GLY A 215 -6.18 -0.90 16.95
CA GLY A 215 -5.73 -1.18 15.60
C GLY A 215 -4.40 -0.52 15.27
N THR A 216 -4.25 -0.04 14.04
CA THR A 216 -2.98 0.45 13.50
C THR A 216 -2.93 1.98 13.45
N PRO A 217 -2.01 2.65 14.17
CA PRO A 217 -1.93 4.11 14.12
C PRO A 217 -1.26 4.61 12.82
N PRO A 218 -1.61 5.81 12.32
CA PRO A 218 -1.07 6.34 11.04
C PRO A 218 0.45 6.42 10.93
N TRP A 219 1.13 6.79 12.02
CA TRP A 219 2.59 6.86 12.05
C TRP A 219 3.25 5.48 12.11
N GLY A 220 2.57 4.48 12.67
CA GLY A 220 2.99 3.07 12.67
C GLY A 220 2.92 2.49 11.26
N ALA A 221 1.79 2.66 10.57
CA ALA A 221 1.65 2.27 9.17
C ALA A 221 2.65 3.00 8.26
N ARG A 222 2.88 4.31 8.47
CA ARG A 222 3.94 5.06 7.79
C ARG A 222 5.33 4.45 8.01
N GLY A 223 5.63 4.01 9.24
CA GLY A 223 6.91 3.40 9.60
C GLY A 223 7.12 2.04 8.94
N ALA A 224 6.05 1.26 8.76
CA ALA A 224 6.08 -0.06 8.14
C ALA A 224 5.90 -0.04 6.61
N ALA A 225 5.32 1.03 6.03
CA ALA A 225 5.12 1.12 4.59
C ALA A 225 6.46 1.01 3.83
N ARG A 226 6.53 0.04 2.92
CA ARG A 226 7.69 -0.21 2.06
C ARG A 226 7.20 -0.39 0.63
N PHE A 227 7.78 0.38 -0.28
CA PHE A 227 7.50 0.29 -1.70
C PHE A 227 8.70 0.84 -2.46
N HIS A 228 9.44 -0.03 -3.14
CA HIS A 228 10.60 0.31 -3.97
C HIS A 228 11.61 1.30 -3.36
N GLY A 229 11.93 1.12 -2.07
CA GLY A 229 12.89 1.98 -1.33
C GLY A 229 12.41 3.40 -0.99
N LEU A 230 11.14 3.72 -1.26
CA LEU A 230 10.53 5.00 -0.91
C LEU A 230 10.36 5.17 0.60
N ARG A 231 10.44 6.43 1.03
CA ARG A 231 10.01 6.84 2.37
C ARG A 231 8.57 7.31 2.31
N PHE A 232 7.84 7.13 3.40
CA PHE A 232 6.46 7.56 3.51
C PHE A 232 6.29 8.64 4.58
N ARG A 233 5.32 9.52 4.35
CA ARG A 233 4.91 10.57 5.28
C ARG A 233 3.41 10.49 5.56
N GLY A 234 3.03 10.83 6.77
CA GLY A 234 1.63 11.01 7.13
C GLY A 234 1.16 12.42 6.79
N ALA A 235 -0.07 12.55 6.30
CA ALA A 235 -0.74 13.81 6.03
C ALA A 235 -2.13 13.77 6.66
N MET A 236 -2.38 14.68 7.61
CA MET A 236 -3.73 14.92 8.14
C MET A 236 -4.59 15.59 7.08
N VAL A 237 -5.84 15.14 6.97
CA VAL A 237 -6.80 15.64 5.99
C VAL A 237 -7.91 16.37 6.73
N ASN A 238 -8.28 17.55 6.25
CA ASN A 238 -9.53 18.18 6.63
C ASN A 238 -10.53 17.98 5.50
N ASP A 239 -11.35 16.95 5.63
CA ASP A 239 -12.37 16.56 4.66
C ASP A 239 -13.62 17.46 4.69
N ARG A 240 -13.57 18.62 5.36
CA ARG A 240 -14.54 19.72 5.18
C ARG A 240 -14.01 20.83 4.28
N ASP A 241 -12.71 20.83 4.01
CA ASP A 241 -12.09 21.81 3.14
C ASP A 241 -11.92 21.20 1.76
N GLY A 242 -12.76 21.64 0.82
CA GLY A 242 -12.70 21.17 -0.56
C GLY A 242 -11.34 21.42 -1.23
N SER A 243 -10.57 22.41 -0.78
CA SER A 243 -9.21 22.64 -1.28
C SER A 243 -8.25 21.56 -0.80
N ASP A 244 -8.29 21.20 0.49
CA ASP A 244 -7.49 20.10 1.04
C ASP A 244 -7.84 18.75 0.37
N MET A 245 -9.12 18.52 0.09
CA MET A 245 -9.56 17.31 -0.62
C MET A 245 -9.06 17.26 -2.06
N ARG A 246 -9.08 18.38 -2.80
CA ARG A 246 -8.47 18.45 -4.14
C ARG A 246 -6.97 18.17 -4.10
N VAL A 247 -6.27 18.69 -3.09
CA VAL A 247 -4.83 18.42 -2.90
C VAL A 247 -4.59 16.94 -2.60
N LEU A 248 -5.42 16.32 -1.74
CA LEU A 248 -5.35 14.89 -1.46
C LEU A 248 -5.52 14.07 -2.73
N ILE A 249 -6.57 14.34 -3.51
CA ILE A 249 -6.88 13.63 -4.76
C ILE A 249 -5.71 13.77 -5.74
N ALA A 250 -5.12 14.96 -5.87
CA ALA A 250 -3.98 15.19 -6.74
C ALA A 250 -2.74 14.35 -6.33
N HIS A 251 -2.38 14.34 -5.04
CA HIS A 251 -1.23 13.55 -4.55
C HIS A 251 -1.47 12.04 -4.67
N ALA A 252 -2.66 11.57 -4.30
CA ALA A 252 -3.03 10.17 -4.44
C ALA A 252 -2.99 9.73 -5.92
N SER A 253 -3.55 10.55 -6.81
CA SER A 253 -3.54 10.27 -8.26
C SER A 253 -2.12 10.25 -8.82
N ALA A 254 -1.25 11.18 -8.40
CA ALA A 254 0.15 11.21 -8.82
C ALA A 254 0.93 9.96 -8.36
N ALA A 255 0.71 9.51 -7.12
CA ALA A 255 1.33 8.29 -6.60
C ALA A 255 0.84 7.04 -7.35
N LEU A 256 -0.46 6.92 -7.57
CA LEU A 256 -1.06 5.77 -8.26
C LEU A 256 -0.68 5.72 -9.74
N ARG A 257 -0.46 6.87 -10.39
CA ARG A 257 0.13 6.94 -11.74
C ARG A 257 1.50 6.28 -11.80
N ASP A 258 2.27 6.37 -10.72
CA ASP A 258 3.59 5.74 -10.58
C ASP A 258 3.50 4.27 -10.09
N GLY A 259 2.29 3.73 -9.94
CA GLY A 259 2.04 2.38 -9.41
C GLY A 259 2.21 2.28 -7.90
N ILE A 260 2.32 3.41 -7.19
CA ILE A 260 2.54 3.45 -5.74
C ILE A 260 1.17 3.49 -5.04
N PRO A 261 0.76 2.44 -4.32
CA PRO A 261 -0.50 2.43 -3.61
C PRO A 261 -0.44 3.35 -2.38
N VAL A 262 -1.61 3.84 -1.96
CA VAL A 262 -1.72 4.90 -0.94
C VAL A 262 -2.64 4.44 0.18
N LEU A 263 -2.16 4.45 1.42
CA LEU A 263 -2.99 4.13 2.58
C LEU A 263 -3.86 5.33 2.94
N LEU A 264 -5.15 5.08 3.14
CA LEU A 264 -6.13 6.06 3.54
C LEU A 264 -6.77 5.62 4.85
N TYR A 265 -6.85 6.56 5.78
CA TYR A 265 -7.52 6.33 7.06
C TYR A 265 -8.89 6.97 7.05
N SER A 266 -9.87 6.21 7.51
CA SER A 266 -11.23 6.66 7.72
C SER A 266 -11.60 6.67 9.20
N SER A 267 -12.53 7.57 9.55
CA SER A 267 -13.00 7.79 10.91
C SER A 267 -14.47 8.21 10.96
N GLY A 268 -15.02 8.29 12.16
CA GLY A 268 -16.35 8.82 12.44
C GLY A 268 -16.34 10.34 12.70
N ASP A 269 -17.49 10.86 13.13
CA ASP A 269 -17.65 12.24 13.63
C ASP A 269 -17.72 12.23 15.16
N SER A 270 -17.41 13.33 15.82
CA SER A 270 -17.48 13.45 17.29
C SER A 270 -18.90 13.38 17.85
N LYS A 271 -19.92 13.57 17.01
CA LYS A 271 -21.31 13.27 17.37
C LYS A 271 -21.51 11.80 17.75
N ALA A 272 -20.64 10.90 17.30
CA ALA A 272 -20.62 9.48 17.68
C ALA A 272 -19.67 9.21 18.89
N GLY A 273 -19.24 10.25 19.61
CA GLY A 273 -18.35 10.17 20.78
C GLY A 273 -16.88 10.46 20.46
N LEU A 274 -16.11 10.92 21.47
CA LEU A 274 -14.67 11.25 21.34
C LEU A 274 -13.83 10.07 20.82
N GLN A 275 -14.25 8.84 21.13
CA GLN A 275 -13.62 7.61 20.64
C GLN A 275 -13.78 7.44 19.11
N ALA A 276 -14.86 7.91 18.49
CA ALA A 276 -15.10 7.77 17.05
C ALA A 276 -14.24 8.70 16.17
N VAL A 277 -13.51 9.62 16.80
CA VAL A 277 -12.75 10.69 16.15
C VAL A 277 -11.33 10.27 15.78
N VAL A 278 -10.79 9.27 16.47
CA VAL A 278 -9.49 8.65 16.16
C VAL A 278 -9.62 7.87 14.84
N PRO A 279 -8.61 7.87 13.95
CA PRO A 279 -8.61 7.00 12.77
C PRO A 279 -8.88 5.54 13.16
N ARG A 280 -9.98 4.97 12.68
CA ARG A 280 -10.47 3.64 13.11
C ARG A 280 -10.26 2.56 12.08
N HIS A 281 -10.15 2.94 10.81
CA HIS A 281 -10.09 1.98 9.73
C HIS A 281 -9.11 2.45 8.66
N VAL A 282 -8.46 1.48 8.02
CA VAL A 282 -7.44 1.71 7.01
C VAL A 282 -7.81 0.95 5.76
N VAL A 283 -7.82 1.66 4.64
CA VAL A 283 -8.01 1.11 3.31
C VAL A 283 -6.82 1.46 2.42
N LEU A 284 -6.66 0.75 1.31
CA LEU A 284 -5.56 0.96 0.38
C LEU A 284 -6.11 1.41 -0.98
N LEU A 285 -5.76 2.61 -1.41
CA LEU A 285 -5.98 3.03 -2.80
C LEU A 285 -4.98 2.27 -3.67
N THR A 286 -5.48 1.55 -4.66
CA THR A 286 -4.66 0.61 -5.48
C THR A 286 -4.54 1.08 -6.92
N ARG A 287 -5.54 1.78 -7.45
CA ARG A 287 -5.53 2.32 -8.81
C ARG A 287 -6.39 3.58 -8.92
N ARG A 288 -5.95 4.52 -9.77
CA ARG A 288 -6.77 5.64 -10.25
C ARG A 288 -7.65 5.16 -11.41
N ILE A 289 -8.95 5.44 -11.34
CA ILE A 289 -9.91 5.19 -12.42
C ILE A 289 -10.58 6.51 -12.83
N GLU A 290 -11.41 6.45 -13.86
CA GLU A 290 -12.21 7.61 -14.27
C GLU A 290 -13.13 8.07 -13.12
N GLY A 291 -12.93 9.33 -12.70
CA GLY A 291 -13.71 9.97 -11.64
C GLY A 291 -13.57 9.33 -10.25
N GLY A 292 -12.52 8.55 -9.98
CA GLY A 292 -12.34 7.92 -8.66
C GLY A 292 -11.15 6.98 -8.52
N PHE A 293 -11.26 6.07 -7.58
CA PHE A 293 -10.21 5.11 -7.21
C PHE A 293 -10.77 3.71 -7.01
N HIS A 294 -9.96 2.69 -7.30
CA HIS A 294 -10.14 1.39 -6.69
C HIS A 294 -9.49 1.37 -5.31
N VAL A 295 -10.23 0.81 -4.35
CA VAL A 295 -9.88 0.81 -2.94
C VAL A 295 -10.01 -0.61 -2.41
N PHE A 296 -8.89 -1.19 -1.99
CA PHE A 296 -8.91 -2.44 -1.24
C PHE A 296 -9.36 -2.16 0.20
N GLU A 297 -10.51 -2.72 0.55
CA GLU A 297 -11.11 -2.64 1.87
C GLU A 297 -10.89 -3.98 2.61
N PRO A 298 -10.01 -4.01 3.64
CA PRO A 298 -9.58 -5.27 4.22
C PRO A 298 -10.66 -6.02 5.02
N GLY A 299 -11.69 -5.34 5.53
CA GLY A 299 -12.79 -5.95 6.30
C GLY A 299 -13.68 -6.87 5.47
N THR A 300 -13.93 -6.50 4.22
CA THR A 300 -14.65 -7.31 3.23
C THR A 300 -13.70 -8.14 2.38
N GLY A 301 -12.40 -7.79 2.34
CA GLY A 301 -11.43 -8.45 1.47
C GLY A 301 -11.75 -8.20 -0.01
N ALA A 302 -12.18 -6.99 -0.35
CA ALA A 302 -12.69 -6.64 -1.67
C ALA A 302 -12.16 -5.29 -2.17
N LEU A 303 -12.12 -5.13 -3.49
CA LEU A 303 -11.96 -3.84 -4.14
C LEU A 303 -13.32 -3.14 -4.24
N HIS A 304 -13.38 -1.89 -3.84
CA HIS A 304 -14.53 -1.01 -4.01
C HIS A 304 -14.16 0.18 -4.89
N VAL A 305 -15.18 0.81 -5.49
CA VAL A 305 -15.02 2.10 -6.15
C VAL A 305 -15.26 3.23 -5.14
N LEU A 306 -14.31 4.14 -5.03
CA LEU A 306 -14.45 5.41 -4.31
C LEU A 306 -14.40 6.56 -5.31
N ARG A 307 -15.53 7.21 -5.57
CA ARG A 307 -15.63 8.34 -6.50
C ARG A 307 -15.07 9.62 -5.86
N ASP A 308 -14.52 10.52 -6.68
CA ASP A 308 -13.95 11.80 -6.20
C ASP A 308 -14.97 12.65 -5.44
N ARG A 309 -16.21 12.71 -5.96
CA ARG A 309 -17.32 13.40 -5.28
C ARG A 309 -17.60 12.79 -3.92
N GLN A 310 -17.59 11.46 -3.80
CA GLN A 310 -17.80 10.79 -2.52
C GLN A 310 -16.72 11.13 -1.49
N MET A 311 -15.48 11.39 -1.90
CA MET A 311 -14.42 11.78 -0.97
C MET A 311 -14.65 13.16 -0.34
N SER A 312 -15.33 14.07 -1.05
CA SER A 312 -15.54 15.45 -0.62
C SER A 312 -16.93 15.71 -0.04
N GLU A 313 -17.94 14.95 -0.49
CA GLU A 313 -19.36 15.26 -0.29
C GLU A 313 -20.13 14.14 0.44
N ALA A 314 -19.47 13.06 0.86
CA ALA A 314 -20.18 11.93 1.49
C ALA A 314 -20.93 12.34 2.76
N THR A 315 -22.24 12.11 2.74
CA THR A 315 -23.16 12.28 3.88
C THR A 315 -23.51 10.95 4.57
N LYS A 316 -23.32 9.83 3.84
CA LYS A 316 -23.58 8.45 4.29
C LYS A 316 -22.28 7.66 4.39
N PRO A 317 -22.23 6.58 5.21
CA PRO A 317 -21.05 5.73 5.29
C PRO A 317 -20.80 5.03 3.95
N LEU A 318 -19.53 4.84 3.61
CA LEU A 318 -19.12 4.25 2.34
C LEU A 318 -18.48 2.88 2.57
N ALA A 319 -18.94 1.88 1.81
CA ALA A 319 -18.33 0.55 1.84
C ALA A 319 -16.82 0.61 1.53
N ALA A 320 -16.42 1.43 0.56
CA ALA A 320 -15.02 1.66 0.20
C ALA A 320 -14.14 2.25 1.32
N LEU A 321 -14.75 2.74 2.40
CA LEU A 321 -14.05 3.29 3.57
C LEU A 321 -14.28 2.44 4.83
N GLY A 322 -14.73 1.18 4.70
CA GLY A 322 -15.05 0.31 5.83
C GLY A 322 -16.32 0.71 6.57
N ASN A 323 -17.31 1.25 5.85
CA ASN A 323 -18.54 1.83 6.40
C ASN A 323 -18.30 3.03 7.33
N TRP A 324 -17.26 3.82 7.02
CA TRP A 324 -17.01 5.12 7.63
C TRP A 324 -17.39 6.25 6.67
N LYS A 325 -17.59 7.45 7.21
CA LYS A 325 -18.05 8.63 6.44
C LYS A 325 -16.93 9.59 6.07
N ARG A 326 -15.83 9.58 6.82
CA ARG A 326 -14.85 10.67 6.84
C ARG A 326 -13.45 10.14 6.54
N ILE A 327 -12.66 10.96 5.87
CA ILE A 327 -11.25 10.72 5.60
C ILE A 327 -10.45 11.60 6.57
N SER A 328 -9.61 11.00 7.40
CA SER A 328 -8.88 11.74 8.43
C SER A 328 -7.38 11.82 8.19
N TRP A 329 -6.81 10.83 7.48
CA TRP A 329 -5.37 10.76 7.27
C TRP A 329 -5.03 10.03 5.98
N MET A 330 -3.88 10.35 5.39
CA MET A 330 -3.31 9.63 4.27
C MET A 330 -1.81 9.40 4.48
N VAL A 331 -1.29 8.25 4.03
CA VAL A 331 0.14 7.96 4.03
C VAL A 331 0.64 7.99 2.59
N LEU A 332 1.45 8.99 2.28
CA LEU A 332 1.95 9.28 0.93
C LEU A 332 3.44 8.99 0.80
N PRO A 333 3.92 8.65 -0.41
CA PRO A 333 5.34 8.66 -0.69
C PRO A 333 5.91 10.08 -0.50
N SER A 334 7.13 10.15 0.03
CA SER A 334 7.89 11.38 0.20
C SER A 334 9.21 11.26 -0.56
N PRO A 335 9.63 12.30 -1.29
CA PRO A 335 10.99 12.39 -1.80
C PRO A 335 11.98 12.21 -0.64
N ARG A 336 13.12 11.57 -0.89
CA ARG A 336 14.27 11.71 0.00
C ARG A 336 14.74 13.15 -0.15
N VAL A 337 14.70 13.91 0.94
CA VAL A 337 15.46 15.17 1.02
C VAL A 337 16.92 14.73 0.92
N ARG A 338 17.60 15.14 -0.15
CA ARG A 338 19.06 15.03 -0.23
C ARG A 338 19.66 16.05 0.72
#